data_AF-A0A536UQM5-F1
#
_entry.id   AF-A0A536UQM5-F1
#
_cell.length_a   1.000
_cell.length_b   1.000
_cell.length_c   1.000
_cell.angle_alpha   90.00
_cell.angle_beta   90.00
_cell.angle_gamma   90.00
#
_symmetry.space_group_name_H-M   'P 1'
#
loop_
_entity.id
_entity.type
_entity.pdbx_description
1 polymer ?
#
loop_
_entity_poly.entity_id
_entity_poly.type
_entity_poly.pdbx_seq_one_letter_code
_entity_poly.pdbx_strand_id
1 'polypeptide(L)'
;MNAALASKVALNDTVFIFARAAQGPRMPLAVLRIPAKELPRDFSLDDSMSMAPGVKLSAAPSVIVEARISKSGNALPQPGDLFGRSAPLKPGATGVRITIDQVVP
;
A
#
# COMPACT_ATOMS: atom_id res chain seq x y z
N MET A 1 0.13 0.09 -13.05
CA MET A 1 -1.04 -0.80 -12.91
C MET A 1 -1.10 -1.71 -14.13
N ASN A 2 -1.51 -2.97 -13.96
CA ASN A 2 -1.74 -3.87 -15.09
C ASN A 2 -2.95 -3.38 -15.93
N ALA A 3 -2.82 -3.34 -17.25
CA ALA A 3 -3.86 -2.83 -18.16
C ALA A 3 -5.20 -3.57 -18.01
N ALA A 4 -5.17 -4.89 -17.74
CA ALA A 4 -6.39 -5.68 -17.59
C ALA A 4 -7.19 -5.34 -16.31
N LEU A 5 -6.53 -4.77 -15.30
CA LEU A 5 -7.18 -4.35 -14.05
C LEU A 5 -7.55 -2.87 -14.06
N ALA A 6 -6.95 -2.06 -14.94
CA ALA A 6 -7.21 -0.62 -15.00
C ALA A 6 -8.69 -0.31 -15.28
N SER A 7 -9.35 -1.12 -16.12
CA SER A 7 -10.79 -0.99 -16.41
C SER A 7 -11.70 -1.32 -15.22
N LYS A 8 -11.17 -1.92 -14.15
CA LYS A 8 -11.91 -2.26 -12.94
C LYS A 8 -11.85 -1.16 -11.88
N VAL A 9 -11.12 -0.07 -12.09
CA VAL A 9 -10.91 0.99 -11.09
C VAL A 9 -11.86 2.15 -11.34
N ALA A 10 -12.65 2.52 -10.34
CA ALA A 10 -13.44 3.73 -10.38
C ALA A 10 -12.63 4.92 -9.84
N LEU A 11 -12.86 6.13 -10.37
CA LEU A 11 -12.11 7.33 -9.96
C LEU A 11 -12.30 7.71 -8.48
N ASN A 12 -13.41 7.28 -7.89
CA ASN A 12 -13.75 7.47 -6.48
C ASN A 12 -13.31 6.30 -5.58
N ASP A 13 -12.72 5.23 -6.13
CA ASP A 13 -12.10 4.18 -5.32
C ASP A 13 -10.98 4.80 -4.47
N THR A 14 -10.71 4.19 -3.32
CA THR A 14 -9.65 4.65 -2.42
C THR A 14 -8.40 3.80 -2.58
N VAL A 15 -7.25 4.41 -2.79
CA VAL A 15 -5.95 3.75 -2.77
C VAL A 15 -5.35 3.86 -1.37
N PHE A 16 -4.99 2.74 -0.79
CA PHE A 16 -4.17 2.66 0.40
C PHE A 16 -2.78 2.15 0.02
N ILE A 17 -1.75 2.84 0.48
CA ILE A 17 -0.36 2.38 0.38
C ILE A 17 0.12 2.10 1.80
N PHE A 18 0.39 0.83 2.08
CA PHE A 18 0.83 0.34 3.37
C PHE A 18 2.32 0.01 3.31
N ALA A 19 3.06 0.31 4.37
CA ALA A 19 4.29 -0.38 4.68
C ALA A 19 4.07 -1.28 5.89
N ARG A 20 4.37 -2.58 5.76
CA ARG A 20 4.28 -3.56 6.85
C ARG A 20 5.66 -4.13 7.12
N ALA A 21 5.96 -4.52 8.35
CA ALA A 21 7.16 -5.30 8.61
C ALA A 21 7.13 -6.61 7.80
N ALA A 22 8.26 -6.97 7.18
CA ALA A 22 8.35 -8.22 6.41
C ALA A 22 8.18 -9.47 7.29
N GLN A 23 8.50 -9.34 8.58
CA GLN A 23 8.28 -10.33 9.61
C GLN A 23 7.69 -9.66 10.85
N GLY A 24 6.87 -10.40 11.60
CA GLY A 24 6.23 -9.91 12.82
C GLY A 24 4.76 -9.50 12.61
N PRO A 25 4.24 -8.54 13.41
CA PRO A 25 2.83 -8.20 13.41
C PRO A 25 2.34 -7.74 12.03
N ARG A 26 1.11 -8.15 11.66
CA ARG A 26 0.51 -7.78 10.37
C ARG A 26 0.13 -6.30 10.28
N MET A 27 0.15 -5.55 11.38
CA MET A 27 -0.25 -4.13 11.38
C MET A 27 0.72 -3.28 10.55
N PRO A 28 0.23 -2.31 9.76
CA PRO A 28 1.12 -1.43 9.02
C PRO A 28 1.90 -0.49 9.95
N LEU A 29 3.14 -0.22 9.58
CA LEU A 29 4.04 0.74 10.21
C LEU A 29 3.81 2.16 9.68
N ALA A 30 3.33 2.29 8.45
CA ALA A 30 2.95 3.54 7.81
C ALA A 30 1.79 3.30 6.84
N VAL A 31 0.87 4.26 6.77
CA VAL A 31 -0.29 4.21 5.86
C VAL A 31 -0.47 5.56 5.16
N LEU A 32 -0.49 5.52 3.83
CA LEU A 32 -0.93 6.64 3.00
C LEU A 32 -2.29 6.29 2.36
N ARG A 33 -3.20 7.27 2.34
CA ARG A 33 -4.51 7.16 1.70
C ARG A 33 -4.68 8.26 0.66
N ILE A 34 -4.99 7.89 -0.57
CA ILE A 34 -5.26 8.81 -1.69
C ILE A 34 -6.46 8.32 -2.52
N PRO A 35 -7.15 9.18 -3.27
CA PRO A 35 -8.16 8.75 -4.23
C PRO A 35 -7.54 8.11 -5.48
N ALA A 36 -8.22 7.13 -6.08
CA ALA A 36 -7.71 6.37 -7.24
C ALA A 36 -7.49 7.22 -8.50
N LYS A 37 -8.22 8.34 -8.64
CA LYS A 37 -8.00 9.32 -9.71
C LYS A 37 -6.59 9.94 -9.73
N GLU A 38 -5.82 9.80 -8.65
CA GLU A 38 -4.43 10.28 -8.60
C GLU A 38 -3.43 9.29 -9.19
N LEU A 39 -3.84 8.08 -9.61
CA LEU A 39 -2.91 7.12 -10.21
C LEU A 39 -2.65 7.42 -11.70
N PRO A 40 -1.41 7.18 -12.20
CA PRO A 40 -0.21 6.82 -11.45
C PRO A 40 0.38 8.03 -10.69
N ARG A 41 0.92 7.79 -9.50
CA ARG A 41 1.49 8.83 -8.63
C ARG A 41 2.71 8.33 -7.86
N ASP A 42 3.66 9.24 -7.65
CA ASP A 42 4.78 9.06 -6.71
C ASP A 42 4.32 9.16 -5.25
N PHE A 43 4.95 8.38 -4.38
CA PHE A 43 4.60 8.31 -2.97
C PHE A 43 5.84 8.28 -2.07
N SER A 44 5.67 8.72 -0.83
CA SER A 44 6.63 8.53 0.26
C SER A 44 5.89 7.98 1.47
N LEU A 45 6.57 7.15 2.25
CA LEU A 45 6.08 6.66 3.54
C LEU A 45 7.16 6.94 4.58
N ASP A 46 6.77 7.52 5.71
CA ASP A 46 7.68 7.86 6.80
C ASP A 46 7.03 7.61 8.17
N ASP A 47 7.79 7.85 9.24
CA ASP A 47 7.36 7.57 10.61
C ASP A 47 6.16 8.42 11.08
N SER A 48 5.91 9.59 10.46
CA SER A 48 4.76 10.43 10.79
C SER A 48 3.42 9.81 10.37
N MET A 49 3.48 8.83 9.46
CA MET A 49 2.32 8.11 8.94
C MET A 49 2.00 6.84 9.75
N SER A 50 2.65 6.65 10.90
CA SER A 50 2.34 5.55 11.82
C SER A 50 1.03 5.79 12.57
N MET A 51 0.24 4.73 12.71
CA MET A 51 -1.04 4.75 13.43
C MET A 51 -0.90 4.47 14.93
N ALA A 52 0.25 3.96 15.38
CA ALA A 52 0.45 3.51 16.75
C ALA A 52 1.70 4.16 17.38
N PRO A 53 1.58 4.73 18.59
CA PRO A 53 2.72 5.28 19.31
C PRO A 53 3.84 4.24 19.47
N GLY A 54 5.08 4.64 19.18
CA GLY A 54 6.27 3.77 19.31
C GLY A 54 6.47 2.76 18.19
N VAL A 55 5.54 2.62 17.25
CA VAL A 55 5.71 1.81 16.04
C VAL A 55 6.24 2.71 14.94
N LYS A 56 7.47 2.45 14.46
CA LYS A 56 8.14 3.28 13.44
C LYS A 56 8.49 2.45 12.22
N LEU A 57 8.34 3.05 11.05
CA LEU A 57 8.79 2.46 9.78
C LEU A 57 10.32 2.31 9.78
N SER A 58 11.01 3.36 10.25
CA SER A 58 12.47 3.42 10.31
C SER A 58 13.11 2.37 11.23
N ALA A 59 12.36 1.89 12.22
CA ALA A 59 12.83 0.90 13.19
C ALA A 59 12.74 -0.55 12.67
N ALA A 60 12.04 -0.80 11.56
CA ALA A 60 11.91 -2.14 11.03
C ALA A 60 13.17 -2.59 10.26
N PRO A 61 13.63 -3.84 10.43
CA PRO A 61 14.79 -4.34 9.67
C PRO A 61 14.49 -4.49 8.18
N SER A 62 13.24 -4.79 7.84
CA SER A 62 12.75 -4.94 6.48
C SER A 62 11.24 -4.76 6.42
N VAL A 63 10.74 -4.23 5.31
CA VAL A 63 9.34 -3.90 5.09
C VAL A 63 8.87 -4.38 3.73
N ILE A 64 7.58 -4.68 3.63
CA ILE A 64 6.88 -4.91 2.35
C ILE A 64 5.91 -3.75 2.16
N VAL A 65 5.97 -3.14 0.98
CA VAL A 65 5.02 -2.09 0.58
C VAL A 65 3.90 -2.73 -0.23
N GLU A 66 2.67 -2.49 0.18
CA GLU A 66 1.45 -2.94 -0.49
C GLU A 66 0.64 -1.74 -0.94
N ALA A 67 0.29 -1.66 -2.22
CA ALA A 67 -0.72 -0.75 -2.72
C ALA A 67 -2.02 -1.52 -2.93
N ARG A 68 -3.13 -1.03 -2.36
CA ARG A 68 -4.47 -1.62 -2.53
C ARG A 68 -5.48 -0.57 -2.96
N ILE A 69 -6.26 -0.87 -3.99
CA ILE A 69 -7.45 -0.14 -4.40
C ILE A 69 -8.63 -0.80 -3.71
N SER A 70 -9.24 -0.06 -2.77
CA SER A 70 -10.45 -0.47 -2.08
C SER A 70 -11.67 0.16 -2.73
N LYS A 71 -12.63 -0.70 -3.08
CA LYS A 71 -13.93 -0.29 -3.64
C LYS A 71 -14.90 0.20 -2.58
N SER A 72 -14.77 -0.33 -1.36
CA SER A 72 -15.60 0.03 -0.21
C SER A 72 -15.07 1.24 0.56
N GLY A 73 -13.84 1.67 0.27
CA GLY A 73 -13.13 2.69 1.05
C GLY A 73 -12.54 2.17 2.37
N ASN A 74 -12.58 0.86 2.61
CA ASN A 74 -12.06 0.24 3.83
C ASN A 74 -10.55 -0.06 3.74
N ALA A 75 -9.86 0.16 4.86
CA ALA A 75 -8.44 -0.17 5.01
C ALA A 75 -8.18 -1.67 5.24
N LEU A 76 -9.21 -2.48 5.47
CA LEU A 76 -9.12 -3.92 5.48
C LEU A 76 -9.37 -4.49 4.08
N PRO A 77 -8.68 -5.57 3.68
CA PRO A 77 -8.88 -6.18 2.37
C PRO A 77 -10.29 -6.74 2.26
N GLN A 78 -10.94 -6.51 1.12
CA GLN A 78 -12.25 -7.06 0.78
C GLN A 78 -12.19 -7.80 -0.57
N PRO A 79 -13.01 -8.86 -0.77
CA PRO A 79 -13.10 -9.53 -2.06
C PRO A 79 -13.37 -8.54 -3.20
N GLY A 80 -12.61 -8.66 -4.30
CA GLY A 80 -12.69 -7.77 -5.45
C GLY A 80 -11.86 -6.48 -5.34
N ASP A 81 -11.26 -6.20 -4.19
CA ASP A 81 -10.20 -5.17 -4.11
C ASP A 81 -9.02 -5.58 -4.99
N LEU A 82 -8.29 -4.58 -5.50
CA LEU A 82 -7.11 -4.81 -6.32
C LEU A 82 -5.86 -4.48 -5.52
N PHE A 83 -4.81 -5.27 -5.63
CA PHE A 83 -3.58 -5.00 -4.90
C PHE A 83 -2.31 -5.37 -5.67
N GLY A 84 -1.19 -4.88 -5.16
CA GLY A 84 0.16 -5.20 -5.59
C GLY A 84 1.13 -5.01 -4.44
N ARG A 85 2.24 -5.76 -4.44
CA ARG A 85 3.23 -5.74 -3.36
C ARG A 85 4.65 -5.65 -3.89
N SER A 86 5.53 -5.03 -3.12
CA SER A 86 6.97 -5.09 -3.35
C SER A 86 7.56 -6.42 -2.86
N ALA A 87 8.78 -6.71 -3.30
CA ALA A 87 9.69 -7.55 -2.53
C ALA A 87 10.01 -6.89 -1.17
N PRO A 88 10.65 -7.60 -0.21
CA PRO A 88 11.14 -6.98 1.01
C PRO A 88 12.16 -5.87 0.73
N LEU A 89 12.04 -4.74 1.44
CA LEU A 89 12.84 -3.53 1.28
C LEU A 89 13.39 -3.07 2.63
N LYS A 90 14.54 -2.41 2.63
CA LYS A 90 15.01 -1.69 3.83
C LYS A 90 14.35 -0.31 3.92
N PRO A 91 14.08 0.22 5.12
CA PRO A 91 13.71 1.63 5.26
C PRO A 91 14.72 2.55 4.57
N GLY A 92 14.24 3.63 3.95
CA GLY A 92 15.05 4.54 3.14
C GLY A 92 15.24 4.11 1.68
N ALA A 93 14.68 2.96 1.25
CA ALA A 93 14.67 2.58 -0.16
C ALA A 93 13.95 3.63 -1.04
N THR A 94 14.54 3.93 -2.19
CA THR A 94 14.00 4.88 -3.19
C THR A 94 13.75 4.18 -4.52
N GLY A 95 12.97 4.82 -5.41
CA GLY A 95 12.65 4.25 -6.73
C GLY A 95 11.78 2.99 -6.67
N VAL A 96 11.08 2.76 -5.56
CA VAL A 96 10.21 1.60 -5.36
C VAL A 96 9.00 1.70 -6.30
N ARG A 97 8.84 0.71 -7.19
CA ARG A 97 7.68 0.60 -8.07
C ARG A 97 6.75 -0.50 -7.59
N ILE A 98 5.49 -0.15 -7.38
CA ILE A 98 4.42 -1.11 -7.07
C ILE A 98 3.49 -1.20 -8.27
N THR A 99 3.37 -2.40 -8.84
CA THR A 99 2.38 -2.68 -9.86
C THR A 99 1.20 -3.37 -9.21
N ILE A 100 0.01 -2.79 -9.35
CA ILE A 100 -1.25 -3.42 -8.96
C ILE A 100 -1.66 -4.38 -10.06
N ASP A 101 -1.63 -5.67 -9.76
CA ASP A 101 -1.77 -6.79 -10.70
C ASP A 101 -2.53 -8.00 -10.12
N GLN A 102 -2.93 -7.95 -8.84
CA GLN A 102 -3.69 -9.00 -8.17
C GLN A 102 -5.08 -8.52 -7.77
N VAL A 103 -5.99 -9.49 -7.63
CA VAL A 103 -7.36 -9.30 -7.11
C VAL A 103 -7.45 -10.06 -5.79
N VAL A 104 -8.02 -9.43 -4.77
CA VAL A 104 -8.36 -10.12 -3.51
C VAL A 104 -9.51 -11.09 -3.80
N PRO A 105 -9.34 -12.39 -3.52
CA PRO A 105 -10.36 -13.41 -3.80
C PRO A 105 -11.60 -13.24 -2.92
#